data_AF-A0A961K9Q5-F1
#
_entry.id   AF-A0A961K9Q5-F1
#
_cell.length_a   1.000
_cell.length_b   1.000
_cell.length_c   1.000
_cell.angle_alpha   90.00
_cell.angle_beta   90.00
_cell.angle_gamma   90.00
#
_symmetry.space_group_name_H-M   'P 1'
#
loop_
_entity.id
_entity.type
_entity.pdbx_description
1 polymer ?
#
loop_
_entity_poly.entity_id
_entity_poly.type
_entity_poly.pdbx_seq_one_letter_code
_entity_poly.pdbx_strand_id
1 'polypeptide(L)'
;QVTIYREGRPDDLLRFDDRGALVRQAYRPVFEAAVTYEPATGGIEVIANDKATRSEIVRATVTHLLGIEFQENRLPLRCYDLSVLLTPYDFPVDPEDGIEGVEVRELRLMPIDDSSRRVTLENMARADGTIWSMADEMFQERTPLRDGFVITRAKLAVKLAKRAGGDRRRTLTLSITWPHGCDLKDRTATEQMIGEKYLRRWGIL
;
A
#
# COMPACT_ATOMS: atom_id res chain seq x y z
N GLN A 1 17.38 17.83 -6.44
CA GLN A 1 16.22 18.02 -5.54
C GLN A 1 15.97 19.51 -5.40
N VAL A 2 14.71 19.94 -5.52
CA VAL A 2 14.32 21.35 -5.35
C VAL A 2 13.24 21.43 -4.27
N THR A 3 13.37 22.38 -3.35
CA THR A 3 12.34 22.73 -2.36
C THR A 3 11.53 23.91 -2.87
N ILE A 4 10.21 23.81 -2.79
CA ILE A 4 9.26 24.81 -3.28
C ILE A 4 8.53 25.38 -2.06
N TYR A 5 8.55 26.71 -1.93
CA TYR A 5 7.75 27.44 -0.97
C TYR A 5 6.57 28.08 -1.69
N ARG A 6 5.34 27.70 -1.31
CA ARG A 6 4.11 28.24 -1.89
C ARG A 6 3.28 28.92 -0.80
N GLU A 7 2.74 30.09 -1.14
CA GLU A 7 1.78 30.78 -0.28
C GLU A 7 0.46 30.00 -0.22
N GLY A 8 -0.02 29.73 0.99
CA GLY A 8 -1.28 29.09 1.24
C GLY A 8 -2.46 30.04 1.27
N ARG A 9 -3.67 29.49 1.45
CA ARG A 9 -4.85 30.33 1.70
C ARG A 9 -4.67 31.05 3.05
N PRO A 10 -5.11 32.31 3.17
CA PRO A 10 -5.09 33.01 4.45
C PRO A 10 -5.75 32.17 5.53
N ASP A 11 -5.07 32.05 6.66
CA ASP A 11 -5.52 31.29 7.81
C ASP A 11 -5.40 32.17 9.05
N ASP A 12 -6.03 31.79 10.16
CA ASP A 12 -5.90 32.49 11.41
C ASP A 12 -5.49 31.56 12.55
N LEU A 13 -4.71 32.11 13.49
CA LEU A 13 -4.36 31.43 14.73
C LEU A 13 -4.82 32.28 15.91
N LEU A 14 -5.28 31.59 16.94
CA LEU A 14 -5.56 32.22 18.23
C LEU A 14 -4.25 32.42 18.98
N ARG A 15 -3.98 33.65 19.41
CA ARG A 15 -2.86 33.96 20.31
C ARG A 15 -3.30 34.91 21.40
N PHE A 16 -2.50 35.00 22.47
CA PHE A 16 -2.61 36.12 23.39
C PHE A 16 -1.82 37.31 22.85
N ASP A 17 -2.39 38.51 22.97
CA ASP A 17 -1.65 39.75 22.79
C ASP A 17 -0.80 40.06 24.04
N ASP A 18 -0.04 41.16 23.99
CA ASP A 18 0.85 41.57 25.08
C ASP A 18 0.08 41.97 26.36
N ARG A 19 -1.26 42.07 26.29
CA ARG A 19 -2.17 42.36 27.40
C ARG A 19 -2.89 41.12 27.91
N GLY A 20 -2.59 39.94 27.36
CA GLY A 20 -3.22 38.68 27.74
C GLY A 20 -4.64 38.50 27.18
N ALA A 21 -5.06 39.29 26.20
CA ALA A 21 -6.34 39.12 25.53
C ALA A 21 -6.22 38.09 24.40
N LEU A 22 -7.20 37.19 24.28
CA LEU A 22 -7.26 36.22 23.19
C LEU A 22 -7.66 36.95 21.89
N VAL A 23 -6.79 36.91 20.88
CA VAL A 23 -6.98 37.56 19.59
C VAL A 23 -6.79 36.57 18.43
N ARG A 24 -7.49 36.80 17.31
CA ARG A 24 -7.24 36.11 16.03
C ARG A 24 -6.20 36.88 15.24
N GLN A 25 -5.11 36.22 14.87
CA GLN A 25 -4.12 36.78 13.96
C GLN A 25 -4.18 36.05 12.62
N ALA A 26 -4.58 36.78 11.58
CA ALA A 26 -4.47 36.30 10.21
C ALA A 26 -2.98 36.16 9.83
N TYR A 27 -2.64 35.06 9.18
CA TYR A 27 -1.32 34.82 8.62
C TYR A 27 -1.44 34.15 7.25
N ARG A 28 -0.36 34.21 6.48
CA ARG A 28 -0.23 33.54 5.19
C ARG A 28 0.64 32.30 5.40
N PRO A 29 0.04 31.10 5.54
CA PRO A 29 0.82 29.89 5.74
C PRO A 29 1.75 29.65 4.55
N VAL A 30 2.93 29.12 4.82
CA VAL A 30 3.85 28.64 3.79
C VAL A 30 3.73 27.13 3.71
N PHE A 31 3.45 26.62 2.52
CA PHE A 31 3.48 25.19 2.23
C PHE A 31 4.81 24.83 1.62
N GLU A 32 5.51 23.89 2.25
CA GLU A 32 6.69 23.26 1.68
C GLU A 32 6.25 22.09 0.79
N ALA A 33 6.83 22.04 -0.40
CA ALA A 33 6.78 20.88 -1.26
C ALA A 33 8.19 20.55 -1.76
N ALA A 34 8.43 19.29 -2.06
CA ALA A 34 9.70 18.85 -2.62
C ALA A 34 9.46 18.19 -3.98
N VAL A 35 10.36 18.44 -4.93
CA VAL A 35 10.39 17.75 -6.21
C VAL A 35 11.76 17.13 -6.48
N THR A 36 11.75 15.88 -6.94
CA THR A 36 12.92 15.14 -7.40
C THR A 36 12.66 14.64 -8.82
N TYR A 37 13.71 14.65 -9.65
CA TYR A 37 13.69 14.16 -11.02
C TYR A 37 14.82 13.16 -11.20
N GLU A 38 14.51 11.99 -11.75
CA GLU A 38 15.48 10.93 -12.10
C GLU A 38 15.67 10.90 -13.63
N PRO A 39 16.78 11.47 -14.16
CA PRO A 39 16.99 11.59 -15.60
C PRO A 39 17.03 10.24 -16.34
N ALA A 40 17.48 9.17 -15.69
CA ALA A 40 17.60 7.86 -16.34
C ALA A 40 16.24 7.22 -16.66
N THR A 41 15.21 7.54 -15.88
CA THR A 41 13.87 6.95 -16.02
C THR A 41 12.81 7.98 -16.48
N GLY A 42 13.13 9.26 -16.40
CA GLY A 42 12.16 10.35 -16.57
C GLY A 42 11.19 10.50 -15.40
N GLY A 43 11.42 9.79 -14.28
CA GLY A 43 10.54 9.82 -13.12
C GLY A 43 10.58 11.17 -12.40
N ILE A 44 9.40 11.72 -12.09
CA ILE A 44 9.24 12.90 -11.24
C ILE A 44 8.50 12.48 -9.96
N GLU A 45 9.12 12.72 -8.82
CA GLU A 45 8.50 12.52 -7.50
C GLU A 45 8.17 13.86 -6.87
N VAL A 46 6.94 14.01 -6.36
CA VAL A 46 6.49 15.23 -5.68
C VAL A 46 5.89 14.92 -4.32
N ILE A 47 6.45 15.54 -3.29
CA ILE A 47 5.94 15.51 -1.93
C ILE A 47 5.22 16.82 -1.66
N ALA A 48 3.90 16.76 -1.44
CA ALA A 48 3.07 17.89 -1.03
C ALA A 48 1.79 17.40 -0.32
N ASN A 49 1.14 18.30 0.42
CA ASN A 49 0.01 17.99 1.31
C ASN A 49 -1.22 17.41 0.57
N ASP A 50 -1.51 17.86 -0.65
CA ASP A 50 -2.71 17.46 -1.38
C ASP A 50 -2.44 17.12 -2.86
N LYS A 51 -3.40 16.42 -3.47
CA LYS A 51 -3.29 15.91 -4.84
C LYS A 51 -3.28 17.03 -5.89
N ALA A 52 -4.03 18.12 -5.67
CA ALA A 52 -4.09 19.23 -6.62
C ALA A 52 -2.75 19.94 -6.68
N THR A 53 -2.16 20.24 -5.52
CA THR A 53 -0.82 20.82 -5.41
C THR A 53 0.25 19.94 -6.06
N ARG A 54 0.23 18.62 -5.83
CA ARG A 54 1.17 17.70 -6.50
C ARG A 54 1.05 17.80 -8.03
N SER A 55 -0.17 17.82 -8.55
CA SER A 55 -0.43 17.88 -10.00
C SER A 55 0.03 19.21 -10.62
N GLU A 56 -0.18 20.33 -9.93
CA GLU A 56 0.30 21.65 -10.34
C GLU A 56 1.83 21.70 -10.38
N ILE A 57 2.51 21.16 -9.35
CA ILE A 57 3.97 21.12 -9.29
C ILE A 57 4.56 20.25 -10.40
N VAL A 58 3.98 19.07 -10.66
CA VAL A 58 4.44 18.22 -11.78
C VAL A 58 4.30 18.99 -13.09
N ARG A 59 3.14 19.60 -13.36
CA ARG A 59 2.90 20.38 -14.59
C ARG A 59 3.93 21.51 -14.74
N ALA A 60 4.16 22.28 -13.68
CA ALA A 60 5.13 23.37 -13.69
C ALA A 60 6.57 22.86 -13.91
N THR A 61 6.93 21.73 -13.30
CA THR A 61 8.24 21.10 -13.47
C THR A 61 8.44 20.65 -14.92
N VAL A 62 7.48 19.93 -15.49
CA VAL A 62 7.57 19.44 -16.88
C VAL A 62 7.63 20.62 -17.88
N THR A 63 6.77 21.62 -17.69
CA THR A 63 6.64 22.74 -18.63
C THR A 63 7.82 23.72 -18.52
N HIS A 64 8.24 24.07 -17.31
CA HIS A 64 9.20 25.15 -17.09
C HIS A 64 10.63 24.70 -16.77
N LEU A 65 10.79 23.57 -16.06
CA LEU A 65 12.13 23.05 -15.74
C LEU A 65 12.64 22.11 -16.84
N LEU A 66 11.78 21.28 -17.42
CA LEU A 66 12.17 20.34 -18.47
C LEU A 66 11.90 20.88 -19.89
N GLY A 67 11.04 21.89 -20.05
CA GLY A 67 10.71 22.47 -21.36
C GLY A 67 9.91 21.52 -22.27
N ILE A 68 9.21 20.54 -21.69
CA ILE A 68 8.44 19.52 -22.42
C ILE A 68 6.95 19.88 -22.33
N GLU A 69 6.19 19.60 -23.38
CA GLU A 69 4.73 19.71 -23.33
C GLU A 69 4.17 18.72 -22.29
N PHE A 70 3.45 19.24 -21.30
CA PHE A 70 2.87 18.40 -20.27
C PHE A 70 1.69 17.60 -20.83
N GLN A 71 1.86 16.28 -20.97
CA GLN A 71 0.78 15.34 -21.19
C GLN A 71 0.51 14.56 -19.91
N GLU A 72 -0.73 14.60 -19.42
CA GLU A 72 -1.13 13.83 -18.25
C GLU A 72 -1.29 12.36 -18.62
N ASN A 73 -0.19 11.61 -18.60
CA ASN A 73 -0.22 10.17 -18.79
C ASN A 73 -0.18 9.48 -17.42
N ARG A 74 -1.36 9.28 -16.81
CA ARG A 74 -1.45 8.57 -15.54
C ARG A 74 -1.06 7.13 -15.77
N LEU A 75 0.03 6.70 -15.13
CA LEU A 75 0.32 5.28 -15.02
C LEU A 75 -0.93 4.59 -14.46
N PRO A 76 -1.39 3.47 -15.05
CA PRO A 76 -2.49 2.71 -14.50
C PRO A 76 -2.13 2.38 -13.05
N LEU A 77 -3.08 2.63 -12.15
CA LEU A 77 -2.90 2.30 -10.74
C LEU A 77 -2.60 0.80 -10.66
N ARG A 78 -1.62 0.41 -9.83
CA ARG A 78 -1.41 -1.00 -9.52
C ARG A 78 -2.72 -1.52 -8.92
N CYS A 79 -3.33 -2.50 -9.59
CA CYS A 79 -4.55 -3.14 -9.14
C CYS A 79 -4.18 -4.51 -8.60
N TYR A 80 -4.66 -4.82 -7.42
CA TYR A 80 -4.48 -6.14 -6.84
C TYR A 80 -5.76 -6.96 -6.97
N ASP A 81 -5.65 -8.15 -7.54
CA ASP A 81 -6.75 -9.13 -7.59
C ASP A 81 -6.59 -10.15 -6.46
N LEU A 82 -7.49 -10.06 -5.46
CA LEU A 82 -7.49 -10.97 -4.32
C LEU A 82 -8.44 -12.15 -4.51
N SER A 83 -9.13 -12.25 -5.65
CA SER A 83 -10.10 -13.33 -5.91
C SER A 83 -9.49 -14.72 -5.87
N VAL A 84 -8.20 -14.84 -6.25
CA VAL A 84 -7.44 -16.11 -6.19
C VAL A 84 -7.40 -16.71 -4.77
N LEU A 85 -7.62 -15.90 -3.73
CA LEU A 85 -7.58 -16.31 -2.33
C LEU A 85 -8.95 -16.74 -1.78
N LEU A 86 -10.02 -16.70 -2.56
CA LEU A 86 -11.34 -17.21 -2.16
C LEU A 86 -11.31 -18.74 -1.96
N THR A 87 -10.43 -19.42 -2.68
CA THR A 87 -10.22 -20.86 -2.61
C THR A 87 -8.80 -21.18 -2.12
N PRO A 88 -8.56 -22.38 -1.56
CA PRO A 88 -7.22 -22.84 -1.24
C PRO A 88 -6.25 -22.62 -2.40
N TYR A 89 -5.11 -22.00 -2.10
CA TYR A 89 -4.12 -21.63 -3.10
C TYR A 89 -2.72 -22.05 -2.64
N ASP A 90 -1.98 -22.74 -3.51
CA ASP A 90 -0.72 -23.40 -3.16
C ASP A 90 0.50 -22.47 -3.19
N PHE A 91 0.36 -21.24 -3.72
CA PHE A 91 1.43 -20.25 -3.84
C PHE A 91 2.72 -20.82 -4.45
N PRO A 92 2.75 -21.13 -5.75
CA PRO A 92 3.93 -21.72 -6.38
C PRO A 92 5.17 -20.83 -6.21
N VAL A 93 6.30 -21.45 -5.84
CA VAL A 93 7.59 -20.80 -5.59
C VAL A 93 8.73 -21.43 -6.38
N ASP A 94 9.75 -20.63 -6.70
CA ASP A 94 11.02 -21.13 -7.24
C ASP A 94 11.94 -21.53 -6.08
N PRO A 95 12.50 -22.76 -6.08
CA PRO A 95 13.41 -23.21 -5.02
C PRO A 95 14.63 -22.30 -4.82
N GLU A 96 15.08 -21.65 -5.89
CA GLU A 96 16.24 -20.76 -5.89
C GLU A 96 16.04 -19.47 -5.09
N ASP A 97 14.80 -19.02 -4.92
CA ASP A 97 14.50 -17.79 -4.16
C ASP A 97 14.47 -18.02 -2.64
N GLY A 98 14.67 -19.27 -2.20
CA GLY A 98 14.73 -19.62 -0.79
C GLY A 98 13.42 -19.39 -0.04
N ILE A 99 12.27 -19.55 -0.69
CA ILE A 99 10.97 -19.54 -0.02
C ILE A 99 10.64 -20.96 0.45
N GLU A 100 10.46 -21.13 1.76
CA GLU A 100 10.11 -22.40 2.38
C GLU A 100 8.59 -22.63 2.42
N GLY A 101 7.79 -21.56 2.29
CA GLY A 101 6.33 -21.66 2.22
C GLY A 101 5.63 -20.31 2.35
N VAL A 102 4.35 -20.28 2.03
CA VAL A 102 3.50 -19.09 2.11
C VAL A 102 2.23 -19.43 2.87
N GLU A 103 1.82 -18.54 3.77
CA GLU A 103 0.60 -18.71 4.55
C GLU A 103 -0.27 -17.46 4.45
N VAL A 104 -1.57 -17.67 4.28
CA VAL A 104 -2.55 -16.59 4.46
C VAL A 104 -2.86 -16.47 5.93
N ARG A 105 -2.54 -15.31 6.52
CA ARG A 105 -2.72 -15.02 7.94
C ARG A 105 -4.00 -14.26 8.24
N GLU A 106 -4.44 -13.42 7.32
CA GLU A 106 -5.67 -12.64 7.48
C GLU A 106 -6.34 -12.47 6.11
N LEU A 107 -7.66 -12.61 6.09
CA LEU A 107 -8.52 -12.17 4.99
C LEU A 107 -9.62 -11.27 5.53
N ARG A 108 -9.76 -10.07 4.95
CA ARG A 108 -10.91 -9.20 5.21
C ARG A 108 -11.86 -9.24 4.03
N LEU A 109 -13.09 -9.63 4.30
CA LEU A 109 -14.14 -9.80 3.32
C LEU A 109 -15.21 -8.72 3.48
N MET A 110 -15.88 -8.40 2.38
CA MET A 110 -16.97 -7.45 2.28
C MET A 110 -18.12 -8.10 1.51
N PRO A 111 -19.37 -8.08 2.01
CA PRO A 111 -20.53 -8.46 1.22
C PRO A 111 -20.64 -7.61 -0.04
N ILE A 112 -20.95 -8.23 -1.18
CA ILE A 112 -21.07 -7.53 -2.47
C ILE A 112 -22.24 -6.53 -2.46
N ASP A 113 -23.29 -6.84 -1.70
CA ASP A 113 -24.53 -6.06 -1.57
C ASP A 113 -24.50 -5.02 -0.44
N ASP A 114 -23.57 -5.12 0.51
CA ASP A 114 -23.44 -4.19 1.64
C ASP A 114 -21.98 -3.79 1.89
N SER A 115 -21.58 -2.70 1.25
CA SER A 115 -20.24 -2.14 1.40
C SER A 115 -19.97 -1.48 2.76
N SER A 116 -20.94 -1.44 3.68
CA SER A 116 -20.74 -0.91 5.04
C SER A 116 -20.25 -1.97 6.03
N ARG A 117 -20.37 -3.25 5.68
CA ARG A 117 -20.02 -4.38 6.56
C ARG A 117 -18.72 -5.05 6.16
N ARG A 118 -18.00 -5.58 7.13
CA ARG A 118 -16.78 -6.38 6.91
C ARG A 118 -16.76 -7.57 7.84
N VAL A 119 -16.21 -8.68 7.36
CA VAL A 119 -15.85 -9.87 8.15
C VAL A 119 -14.33 -10.04 8.04
N THR A 120 -13.66 -10.37 9.13
CA THR A 120 -12.22 -10.67 9.09
C THR A 120 -12.01 -12.09 9.60
N LEU A 121 -11.35 -12.90 8.77
CA LEU A 121 -10.83 -14.21 9.13
C LEU A 121 -9.35 -14.05 9.43
N GLU A 122 -8.88 -14.57 10.57
CA GLU A 122 -7.49 -14.46 10.98
C GLU A 122 -7.01 -15.75 11.63
N ASN A 123 -5.88 -16.27 11.15
CA ASN A 123 -5.16 -17.37 11.77
C ASN A 123 -3.96 -16.84 12.55
N MET A 124 -3.94 -17.15 13.85
CA MET A 124 -2.79 -16.88 14.70
C MET A 124 -1.54 -17.60 14.18
N ALA A 125 -0.35 -17.02 14.44
CA ALA A 125 0.93 -17.50 13.90
C ALA A 125 1.21 -19.00 14.12
N ARG A 126 0.63 -19.60 15.18
CA ARG A 126 0.80 -21.01 15.56
C ARG A 126 -0.49 -21.83 15.51
N ALA A 127 -1.53 -21.31 14.86
CA ALA A 127 -2.74 -22.09 14.63
C ALA A 127 -2.43 -23.25 13.65
N ASP A 128 -3.03 -24.40 13.91
CA ASP A 128 -2.99 -25.53 12.99
C ASP A 128 -3.93 -25.27 11.79
N GLY A 129 -3.59 -25.84 10.64
CA GLY A 129 -4.38 -25.71 9.42
C GLY A 129 -4.22 -24.37 8.68
N THR A 130 -5.05 -24.18 7.65
CA THR A 130 -5.05 -22.98 6.80
C THR A 130 -6.22 -22.07 7.14
N ILE A 131 -6.22 -20.85 6.61
CA ILE A 131 -7.37 -19.94 6.79
C ILE A 131 -8.65 -20.53 6.17
N TRP A 132 -8.50 -21.32 5.09
CA TRP A 132 -9.63 -21.97 4.41
C TRP A 132 -10.19 -23.13 5.24
N SER A 133 -9.34 -24.01 5.76
CA SER A 133 -9.79 -25.12 6.62
C SER A 133 -10.43 -24.60 7.91
N MET A 134 -9.84 -23.57 8.53
CA MET A 134 -10.43 -22.90 9.70
C MET A 134 -11.82 -22.33 9.38
N ALA A 135 -11.97 -21.66 8.25
CA ALA A 135 -13.24 -21.08 7.85
C ALA A 135 -14.31 -22.14 7.56
N ASP A 136 -13.93 -23.24 6.90
CA ASP A 136 -14.84 -24.37 6.66
C ASP A 136 -15.24 -25.08 7.97
N GLU A 137 -14.31 -25.27 8.91
CA GLU A 137 -14.61 -25.87 10.22
C GLU A 137 -15.57 -25.00 11.05
N MET A 138 -15.35 -23.68 11.07
CA MET A 138 -16.13 -22.76 11.90
C MET A 138 -17.49 -22.38 11.31
N PHE A 139 -17.56 -22.21 9.98
CA PHE A 139 -18.74 -21.65 9.31
C PHE A 139 -19.41 -22.63 8.34
N GLN A 140 -18.75 -23.73 7.98
CA GLN A 140 -19.26 -24.74 7.05
C GLN A 140 -19.76 -24.11 5.74
N GLU A 141 -20.98 -24.42 5.32
CA GLU A 141 -21.61 -23.87 4.12
C GLU A 141 -21.84 -22.35 4.18
N ARG A 142 -21.78 -21.73 5.37
CA ARG A 142 -21.98 -20.29 5.56
C ARG A 142 -20.67 -19.49 5.59
N THR A 143 -19.55 -20.11 5.20
CA THR A 143 -18.27 -19.41 5.17
C THR A 143 -18.33 -18.18 4.26
N PRO A 144 -17.76 -17.03 4.69
CA PRO A 144 -17.71 -15.83 3.86
C PRO A 144 -16.74 -15.97 2.68
N LEU A 145 -16.00 -17.08 2.57
CA LEU A 145 -15.15 -17.40 1.42
C LEU A 145 -15.93 -17.95 0.21
N ARG A 146 -17.23 -18.20 0.37
CA ARG A 146 -18.17 -18.58 -0.70
C ARG A 146 -18.83 -17.34 -1.32
N ASP A 147 -19.81 -17.59 -2.20
CA ASP A 147 -20.52 -16.57 -2.96
C ASP A 147 -21.08 -15.42 -2.09
N GLY A 148 -21.13 -14.23 -2.67
CA GLY A 148 -21.69 -13.03 -2.03
C GLY A 148 -20.67 -12.13 -1.32
N PHE A 149 -19.39 -12.51 -1.29
CA PHE A 149 -18.33 -11.71 -0.68
C PHE A 149 -17.17 -11.46 -1.66
N VAL A 150 -16.47 -10.34 -1.43
CA VAL A 150 -15.19 -10.03 -2.07
C VAL A 150 -14.12 -9.81 -1.01
N ILE A 151 -12.90 -10.27 -1.30
CA ILE A 151 -11.74 -10.03 -0.44
C ILE A 151 -11.24 -8.61 -0.70
N THR A 152 -11.22 -7.80 0.37
CA THR A 152 -10.78 -6.40 0.35
C THR A 152 -9.41 -6.20 0.98
N ARG A 153 -8.92 -7.17 1.75
CA ARG A 153 -7.56 -7.17 2.30
C ARG A 153 -7.06 -8.60 2.51
N ALA A 154 -5.78 -8.82 2.25
CA ALA A 154 -5.08 -10.05 2.60
C ALA A 154 -3.77 -9.73 3.32
N LYS A 155 -3.41 -10.55 4.32
CA LYS A 155 -2.05 -10.58 4.87
C LYS A 155 -1.42 -11.94 4.58
N LEU A 156 -0.32 -11.93 3.84
CA LEU A 156 0.47 -13.10 3.49
C LEU A 156 1.75 -13.13 4.33
N ALA A 157 2.13 -14.30 4.83
CA ALA A 157 3.40 -14.55 5.47
C ALA A 157 4.24 -15.46 4.59
N VAL A 158 5.26 -14.89 3.95
CA VAL A 158 6.23 -15.62 3.11
C VAL A 158 7.41 -16.04 3.98
N LYS A 159 7.54 -17.34 4.24
CA LYS A 159 8.63 -17.91 5.04
C LYS A 159 9.87 -18.06 4.17
N LEU A 160 10.93 -17.35 4.55
CA LEU A 160 12.23 -17.37 3.87
C LEU A 160 13.21 -18.28 4.62
N ALA A 161 13.99 -19.00 3.84
CA ALA A 161 15.09 -19.83 4.30
C ALA A 161 16.12 -19.01 5.09
N LYS A 162 16.87 -19.71 5.96
CA LYS A 162 18.00 -19.10 6.67
C LYS A 162 19.04 -18.62 5.66
N ARG A 163 19.55 -17.40 5.83
CA ARG A 163 20.75 -16.96 5.09
C ARG A 163 21.96 -17.76 5.59
N ALA A 164 22.95 -17.98 4.71
CA ALA A 164 24.22 -18.55 5.12
C ALA A 164 24.83 -17.73 6.27
N GLY A 165 25.06 -18.37 7.42
CA GLY A 165 25.58 -17.73 8.64
C GLY A 165 24.53 -17.06 9.55
N GLY A 166 23.24 -17.10 9.20
CA GLY A 166 22.16 -16.56 10.02
C GLY A 166 21.38 -17.65 10.75
N ASP A 167 21.15 -17.48 12.05
CA ASP A 167 20.49 -18.52 12.86
C ASP A 167 18.95 -18.46 12.81
N ARG A 168 18.36 -17.34 12.34
CA ARG A 168 16.91 -17.11 12.38
C ARG A 168 16.26 -17.17 11.01
N ARG A 169 15.22 -18.01 10.87
CA ARG A 169 14.27 -17.98 9.75
C ARG A 169 13.58 -16.62 9.71
N ARG A 170 13.45 -16.05 8.52
CA ARG A 170 12.82 -14.73 8.34
C ARG A 170 11.47 -14.89 7.66
N THR A 171 10.54 -14.01 8.01
CA THR A 171 9.22 -13.98 7.39
C THR A 171 9.02 -12.61 6.78
N LEU A 172 8.77 -12.58 5.47
CA LEU A 172 8.31 -11.39 4.78
C LEU A 172 6.79 -11.34 4.86
N THR A 173 6.26 -10.38 5.61
CA THR A 173 4.82 -10.15 5.70
C THR A 173 4.39 -9.15 4.63
N LEU A 174 3.40 -9.52 3.83
CA LEU A 174 2.80 -8.66 2.80
C LEU A 174 1.36 -8.36 3.19
N SER A 175 1.00 -7.09 3.30
CA SER A 175 -0.37 -6.61 3.52
C SER A 175 -0.89 -5.94 2.26
N ILE A 176 -1.85 -6.57 1.61
CA ILE A 176 -2.44 -6.14 0.34
C ILE A 176 -3.86 -5.68 0.62
N THR A 177 -4.22 -4.48 0.16
CA THR A 177 -5.54 -3.86 0.37
C THR A 177 -6.10 -3.45 -0.98
N TRP A 178 -7.27 -3.98 -1.31
CA TRP A 178 -7.97 -3.63 -2.54
C TRP A 178 -8.40 -2.15 -2.53
N PRO A 179 -8.33 -1.41 -3.65
CA PRO A 179 -7.80 -1.87 -4.95
C PRO A 179 -6.28 -1.66 -5.14
N HIS A 180 -5.63 -0.76 -4.39
CA HIS A 180 -4.28 -0.26 -4.73
C HIS A 180 -3.23 -0.32 -3.61
N GLY A 181 -3.60 -0.78 -2.42
CA GLY A 181 -2.71 -0.77 -1.27
C GLY A 181 -1.81 -2.00 -1.23
N CYS A 182 -0.51 -1.80 -1.05
CA CYS A 182 0.42 -2.84 -0.66
C CYS A 182 1.57 -2.21 0.15
N ASP A 183 1.97 -2.86 1.24
CA ASP A 183 3.08 -2.43 2.10
C ASP A 183 4.46 -2.81 1.52
N LEU A 184 4.51 -3.43 0.34
CA LEU A 184 5.74 -3.86 -0.30
C LEU A 184 6.72 -2.69 -0.54
N LYS A 185 6.21 -1.51 -0.88
CA LYS A 185 7.00 -0.30 -1.10
C LYS A 185 7.87 0.13 0.10
N ASP A 186 7.47 -0.28 1.31
CA ASP A 186 8.16 0.08 2.56
C ASP A 186 9.21 -0.98 2.97
N ARG A 187 9.45 -1.98 2.11
CA ARG A 187 10.38 -3.11 2.35
C ARG A 187 11.76 -2.85 1.74
N THR A 188 12.74 -3.70 2.07
CA THR A 188 14.08 -3.61 1.46
C THR A 188 14.03 -3.90 -0.05
N ALA A 189 15.00 -3.41 -0.84
CA ALA A 189 15.01 -3.61 -2.29
C ALA A 189 14.95 -5.10 -2.70
N THR A 190 15.63 -5.98 -1.95
CA THR A 190 15.56 -7.43 -2.18
C THR A 190 14.16 -7.99 -1.89
N GLU A 191 13.52 -7.58 -0.80
CA GLU A 191 12.16 -8.03 -0.45
C GLU A 191 11.12 -7.47 -1.43
N GLN A 192 11.31 -6.24 -1.91
CA GLN A 192 10.49 -5.66 -2.98
C GLN A 192 10.55 -6.52 -4.24
N MET A 193 11.76 -6.86 -4.70
CA MET A 193 11.97 -7.68 -5.89
C MET A 193 11.31 -9.07 -5.75
N ILE A 194 11.51 -9.75 -4.61
CA ILE A 194 10.88 -11.05 -4.33
C ILE A 194 9.36 -10.89 -4.27
N GLY A 195 8.84 -9.92 -3.53
CA GLY A 195 7.40 -9.69 -3.39
C GLY A 195 6.74 -9.38 -4.73
N GLU A 196 7.34 -8.53 -5.57
CA GLU A 196 6.78 -8.21 -6.89
C GLU A 196 6.77 -9.43 -7.81
N LYS A 197 7.86 -10.21 -7.86
CA LYS A 197 7.94 -11.45 -8.64
C LYS A 197 6.79 -12.38 -8.28
N TYR A 198 6.55 -12.58 -6.99
CA TYR A 198 5.58 -13.55 -6.52
C TYR A 198 4.14 -13.06 -6.55
N LEU A 199 3.87 -11.78 -6.27
CA LEU A 199 2.53 -11.24 -6.46
C LEU A 199 2.05 -11.40 -7.91
N ARG A 200 2.95 -11.23 -8.89
CA ARG A 200 2.64 -11.52 -10.30
C ARG A 200 2.42 -12.99 -10.57
N ARG A 201 3.32 -13.84 -10.07
CA ARG A 201 3.21 -15.30 -10.25
C ARG A 201 1.93 -15.86 -9.64
N TRP A 202 1.45 -15.28 -8.55
CA TRP A 202 0.23 -15.70 -7.87
C TRP A 202 -1.05 -15.10 -8.50
N GLY A 203 -0.92 -14.30 -9.56
CA GLY A 203 -2.05 -13.63 -10.20
C GLY A 203 -2.68 -12.53 -9.34
N ILE A 204 -1.96 -12.05 -8.33
CA ILE A 204 -2.43 -10.98 -7.44
C ILE A 204 -2.08 -9.59 -7.99
N LEU A 205 -1.02 -9.47 -8.80
CA LEU A 205 -0.55 -8.24 -9.46
C LEU A 205 -0.37 -8.42 -10.97
#